data_AF-A0A9P9A9T3-F1
#
_entry.id   AF-A0A9P9A9T3-F1
#
_cell.length_a   1.000
_cell.length_b   1.000
_cell.length_c   1.000
_cell.angle_alpha   90.00
_cell.angle_beta   90.00
_cell.angle_gamma   90.00
#
_symmetry.space_group_name_H-M   'P 1'
#
loop_
_entity.id
_entity.type
_entity.pdbx_description
1 polymer ?
#
loop_
_entity_poly.entity_id
_entity_poly.type
_entity_poly.pdbx_seq_one_letter_code
_entity_poly.pdbx_strand_id
1 'polypeptide(L)' 'MSYGRPRFWATPLRYLRWASRESPAYFWSVTIAGLGLAQLVAVPPFRRFIGDVNPAEIPLSYPIPEGPRKQLTGYDDE' A
#
# COMPACT_ATOMS: atom_id res chain seq x y z
N MET A 1 -20.27 -36.55 -15.77
CA MET A 1 -18.95 -36.42 -16.42
C MET A 1 -18.05 -35.61 -15.51
N SER A 2 -17.08 -36.25 -14.84
CA SER A 2 -16.02 -35.49 -14.14
C SER A 2 -15.17 -34.84 -15.22
N TYR A 3 -15.35 -33.54 -15.46
CA TYR A 3 -14.49 -32.80 -16.37
C TYR A 3 -13.08 -32.82 -15.77
N GLY A 4 -12.14 -33.50 -16.43
CA GLY A 4 -10.76 -33.56 -15.97
C GLY A 4 -10.21 -32.16 -15.69
N ARG A 5 -9.48 -31.99 -14.57
CA ARG A 5 -8.90 -30.71 -14.17
C ARG A 5 -7.98 -30.20 -15.29
N PRO A 6 -8.25 -29.02 -15.89
CA PRO A 6 -7.38 -28.48 -16.93
C PRO A 6 -5.96 -28.29 -16.38
N ARG A 7 -4.93 -28.50 -17.23
CA ARG A 7 -3.54 -28.29 -16.81
C ARG A 7 -3.18 -26.81 -16.98
N PHE A 8 -2.60 -26.20 -15.94
CA PHE A 8 -2.19 -24.80 -15.95
C PHE A 8 -1.19 -24.50 -17.09
N TRP A 9 -0.14 -25.31 -17.22
CA TRP A 9 0.92 -25.12 -18.22
C TRP A 9 0.52 -25.42 -19.67
N ALA A 10 -0.64 -26.05 -19.90
CA ALA A 10 -1.14 -26.32 -21.25
C ALA A 10 -2.22 -25.32 -21.67
N THR A 11 -3.12 -24.97 -20.75
CA THR A 11 -4.27 -24.08 -21.02
C THR A 11 -4.53 -23.16 -19.83
N PRO A 12 -3.69 -22.13 -19.60
CA PRO A 12 -3.73 -21.32 -18.38
C PRO A 12 -5.05 -20.57 -18.23
N LEU A 13 -5.57 -19.93 -19.28
CA LEU A 13 -6.85 -19.21 -19.23
C LEU A 13 -8.04 -20.14 -18.92
N ARG A 14 -8.03 -21.37 -19.47
CA ARG A 14 -9.06 -22.37 -19.18
C ARG A 14 -8.96 -22.87 -17.74
N TYR A 15 -7.74 -22.99 -17.20
CA TYR A 15 -7.50 -23.32 -15.80
C TYR A 15 -8.01 -22.23 -14.87
N LEU A 16 -7.68 -20.96 -15.10
CA LEU A 16 -8.14 -19.85 -14.25
C LEU A 16 -9.68 -19.77 -14.24
N ARG A 17 -10.34 -19.91 -15.40
CA ARG A 17 -11.81 -19.93 -15.50
C ARG A 17 -12.48 -21.12 -14.82
N TRP A 18 -11.76 -22.25 -14.72
CA TRP A 18 -12.22 -23.42 -13.98
C TRP A 18 -12.01 -23.22 -12.47
N ALA A 19 -10.81 -22.80 -12.07
CA ALA A 19 -10.43 -22.58 -10.68
C ALA A 19 -11.31 -21.52 -9.99
N SER A 20 -11.72 -20.46 -10.70
CA SER A 20 -12.60 -19.43 -10.14
C SER A 20 -14.01 -19.91 -9.81
N ARG A 21 -14.50 -20.99 -10.45
CA ARG A 21 -15.86 -21.54 -10.25
C ARG A 21 -15.86 -22.81 -9.39
N GLU A 22 -14.91 -23.72 -9.64
CA GLU A 22 -14.84 -25.02 -8.96
C GLU A 22 -14.09 -24.95 -7.63
N SER A 23 -13.15 -24.02 -7.50
CA SER A 23 -12.31 -23.87 -6.30
C SER A 23 -12.15 -22.40 -5.91
N PRO A 24 -13.26 -21.68 -5.68
CA PRO A 24 -13.26 -20.23 -5.52
C PRO A 24 -12.44 -19.76 -4.32
N ALA A 25 -12.47 -20.49 -3.20
CA ALA A 25 -11.73 -20.13 -2.00
C ALA A 25 -10.23 -19.99 -2.26
N TYR A 26 -9.62 -20.98 -2.91
CA TYR A 26 -8.19 -20.94 -3.24
C TYR A 26 -7.86 -19.88 -4.29
N PHE A 27 -8.66 -19.84 -5.36
CA PHE A 27 -8.42 -18.91 -6.47
C PHE A 27 -8.45 -17.45 -6.02
N TRP A 28 -9.50 -17.05 -5.31
CA TRP A 28 -9.67 -15.66 -4.88
C TRP A 28 -8.73 -15.28 -3.74
N SER A 29 -8.38 -16.21 -2.84
CA SER A 29 -7.40 -15.93 -1.79
C SER A 29 -6.04 -15.55 -2.37
N VAL A 30 -5.53 -16.33 -3.33
CA VAL A 30 -4.24 -16.05 -3.97
C VAL A 30 -4.31 -14.80 -4.85
N THR A 31 -5.41 -14.61 -5.57
CA THR A 31 -5.58 -13.44 -6.46
C THR A 31 -5.61 -12.14 -5.67
N ILE A 32 -6.39 -12.09 -4.58
CA ILE A 32 -6.50 -10.89 -3.74
C ILE A 32 -5.17 -10.62 -3.03
N ALA A 33 -4.51 -11.65 -2.50
CA ALA A 33 -3.19 -11.49 -1.88
C ALA A 33 -2.15 -10.97 -2.88
N GLY A 34 -2.11 -11.53 -4.09
CA GLY A 34 -1.20 -11.09 -5.16
C GLY A 34 -1.48 -9.66 -5.61
N LEU A 35 -2.76 -9.30 -5.80
CA LEU A 35 -3.15 -7.94 -6.16
C LEU A 35 -2.83 -6.93 -5.06
N GLY A 36 -3.02 -7.28 -3.78
CA GLY A 36 -2.66 -6.42 -2.66
C GLY A 36 -1.16 -6.10 -2.62
N LEU A 37 -0.31 -7.11 -2.79
CA LEU A 37 1.15 -6.90 -2.87
C LEU A 37 1.55 -6.07 -4.10
N ALA A 38 0.92 -6.31 -5.25
CA ALA A 38 1.15 -5.51 -6.45
C ALA A 38 0.74 -4.03 -6.25
N GLN A 39 -0.38 -3.78 -5.57
CA GLN A 39 -0.85 -2.43 -5.25
C GLN A 39 0.10 -1.66 -4.35
N LEU A 40 0.76 -2.31 -3.37
CA LEU A 40 1.75 -1.65 -2.52
C LEU A 40 2.91 -1.03 -3.32
N VAL A 41 3.26 -1.65 -4.45
CA VAL A 41 4.33 -1.15 -5.34
C VAL A 41 3.78 -0.16 -6.38
N ALA A 42 2.62 -0.46 -6.96
CA ALA A 42 2.07 0.32 -8.07
C ALA A 42 1.37 1.62 -7.64
N VAL A 43 0.69 1.63 -6.49
CA VAL A 43 -0.13 2.77 -6.05
C VAL A 43 0.71 3.98 -5.63
N PRO A 44 1.81 3.88 -4.86
CA PRO A 44 2.59 5.05 -4.46
C PRO A 44 3.15 5.91 -5.62
N PRO A 45 3.78 5.36 -6.68
CA PRO A 45 4.24 6.17 -7.80
C PRO A 45 3.06 6.76 -8.60
N PHE A 46 1.95 6.03 -8.71
CA PHE A 46 0.74 6.54 -9.38
C PHE A 46 0.13 7.73 -8.63
N ARG A 47 0.03 7.67 -7.29
CA ARG A 47 -0.45 8.77 -6.45
C ARG A 47 0.42 10.03 -6.62
N ARG A 48 1.75 9.86 -6.63
CA ARG A 48 2.68 10.97 -6.87
C ARG A 48 2.55 11.56 -8.27
N PHE A 49 2.25 10.74 -9.28
CA PHE A 49 2.05 11.21 -10.66
C PHE A 49 0.82 12.10 -10.80
N ILE A 50 -0.27 11.81 -10.07
CA ILE A 50 -1.50 12.63 -10.06
C ILE A 50 -1.41 13.85 -9.12
N GLY A 51 -0.26 14.08 -8.49
CA GLY A 51 -0.03 15.18 -7.55
C GLY A 51 -0.52 14.92 -6.13
N ASP A 52 -0.98 13.72 -5.82
CA ASP A 52 -1.33 13.30 -4.46
C ASP A 52 -0.05 12.91 -3.70
N VAL A 53 0.42 13.84 -2.87
CA VAL A 53 1.62 13.68 -2.04
C VAL A 53 1.26 13.38 -0.60
N ASN A 54 2.15 12.68 0.10
CA ASN A 54 1.97 12.43 1.51
C ASN A 54 1.98 13.75 2.30
N PRO A 55 1.12 13.90 3.33
CA PRO A 55 1.16 15.06 4.19
C PRO A 55 2.49 15.14 4.94
N ALA A 56 2.86 16.35 5.37
CA ALA A 56 4.01 16.56 6.24
C ALA A 56 3.82 15.83 7.59
N GLU A 57 4.93 15.44 8.21
CA GLU A 57 4.91 14.76 9.51
C GLU A 57 4.37 15.70 10.60
N ILE A 58 3.47 15.16 11.43
CA ILE A 58 2.89 15.90 12.56
C ILE A 58 3.94 15.91 13.69
N PRO A 59 4.20 17.07 14.32
CA PRO A 59 5.13 17.12 15.44
C PRO A 59 4.59 16.29 16.61
N LEU A 60 5.38 15.30 17.04
CA LEU A 60 5.04 14.44 18.19
C LEU A 60 5.49 15.06 19.54
N SER A 61 6.32 16.10 19.48
CA SER A 61 6.87 16.81 20.63
C SER A 61 6.82 18.32 20.40
N TYR A 62 7.08 19.09 21.46
CA TYR A 62 7.19 20.54 21.33
C TYR A 62 8.31 20.88 20.33
N PRO A 63 8.02 21.68 19.28
CA PRO A 63 9.00 22.00 18.26
C PRO A 63 10.05 22.95 18.84
N ILE A 64 11.19 22.39 19.25
CA ILE A 64 12.33 23.16 19.73
C ILE A 64 13.02 23.77 18.50
N PRO A 65 13.15 25.11 18.42
CA PRO A 65 13.84 25.73 17.31
C PRO A 65 15.31 25.32 17.31
N GLU A 66 15.86 25.08 16.12
CA GLU A 66 17.28 24.81 15.96
C GLU A 66 18.07 26.11 16.18
N GLY A 67 19.11 26.05 17.02
CA GLY A 67 20.07 27.13 17.18
C GLY A 67 20.38 27.50 18.63
N PRO A 68 21.33 28.44 18.82
CA PRO A 68 21.73 28.91 20.14
C PRO A 68 20.64 29.79 20.76
N ARG A 69 20.63 29.83 22.10
CA ARG A 69 19.71 30.70 22.85
C ARG A 69 19.95 32.16 22.47
N LYS A 70 18.86 32.89 22.25
CA LYS A 70 18.87 34.35 22.06
C LYS A 70 18.63 35.02 23.41
N GLN A 71 19.36 36.10 23.68
CA GLN A 71 19.12 36.93 24.85
C GLN A 71 17.89 37.81 24.57
N LEU A 72 16.88 37.69 25.43
CA LEU A 72 15.59 38.37 25.29
C LEU A 72 15.44 39.37 26.44
N THR A 73 14.67 40.44 26.24
CA THR A 73 14.38 41.49 27.24
C THR A 73 12.89 41.84 27.21
N GLY A 74 12.30 42.29 28.32
CA GLY A 74 10.96 42.89 28.34
C GLY A 74 9.96 42.34 29.36
N TYR A 75 10.32 41.29 30.10
CA TYR A 75 9.55 40.72 31.20
C TYR A 75 10.46 40.39 32.38
N ASP A 76 11.47 41.23 32.61
CA ASP A 76 12.39 41.10 33.74
C ASP A 76 11.70 41.61 35.02
N ASP A 77 11.87 40.92 36.14
CA ASP A 77 11.32 41.31 37.44
C ASP A 77 12.04 42.58 37.94
N GLU A 78 11.30 43.62 38.37
CA GLU A 78 11.87 44.87 38.93
C GLU A 78 12.77 44.64 40.16
#